data_AF-A0A0F9D6U7-F1
#
_entry.id   AF-A0A0F9D6U7-F1
#
_cell.length_a   1.000
_cell.length_b   1.000
_cell.length_c   1.000
_cell.angle_alpha   90.00
_cell.angle_beta   90.00
_cell.angle_gamma   90.00
#
_symmetry.space_group_name_H-M   'P 1'
#
loop_
_entity.id
_entity.type
_entity.pdbx_description
1 polymer ?
#
loop_
_entity_poly.entity_id
_entity_poly.type
_entity_poly.pdbx_seq_one_letter_code
_entity_poly.pdbx_strand_id
1 'polypeptide(L)'
;MSLASDLDRFANKVKGRTRRIVQIAREEVQRSIVEGSSITGAPGQPVQFGALKGSWVPRFLGPHLWQTSTPLAYGPVIEDLIGRFGAITIRSVVGGGHSVKLTRAGWQGIEDHGDLLAAVYG
;
A
#
# COMPACT_ATOMS: atom_id res chain seq x y z
N MET A 1 13.96 15.48 36.89
CA MET A 1 13.84 14.51 35.78
C MET A 1 14.54 13.24 36.22
N SER A 2 13.92 12.08 36.03
CA SER A 2 14.52 10.78 36.36
C SER A 2 14.80 10.00 35.08
N LEU A 3 15.84 9.16 35.10
CA LEU A 3 16.14 8.25 34.00
C LEU A 3 14.90 7.43 33.58
N ALA A 4 14.11 6.96 34.55
CA ALA A 4 12.86 6.26 34.27
C ALA A 4 11.87 7.12 33.46
N SER A 5 11.65 8.38 33.86
CA SER A 5 10.76 9.29 33.12
C SER A 5 11.27 9.61 31.71
N ASP A 6 12.60 9.68 31.52
CA ASP A 6 13.22 9.94 30.23
C ASP A 6 13.13 8.71 29.31
N LEU A 7 13.31 7.51 29.86
CA LEU A 7 13.13 6.23 29.14
C LEU A 7 11.68 6.03 28.70
N ASP A 8 10.71 6.35 29.57
CA ASP A 8 9.29 6.26 29.22
C ASP A 8 8.92 7.24 28.11
N ARG A 9 9.42 8.48 28.19
CA ARG A 9 9.21 9.50 27.15
C ARG A 9 9.82 9.06 25.83
N PHE A 10 11.04 8.52 25.84
CA PHE A 10 11.69 7.99 24.66
C PHE A 10 10.92 6.82 24.05
N ALA A 11 10.52 5.84 24.87
CA ALA A 11 9.75 4.68 24.43
C ALA A 11 8.41 5.08 23.80
N ASN A 12 7.72 6.07 24.38
CA ASN A 12 6.48 6.59 23.82
C ASN A 12 6.70 7.32 22.49
N LYS A 13 7.80 8.07 22.36
CA LYS A 13 8.16 8.72 21.09
C LYS A 13 8.45 7.70 20.00
N VAL A 14 9.22 6.65 20.30
CA VAL A 14 9.51 5.55 19.37
C VAL A 14 8.22 4.84 18.96
N LYS A 15 7.36 4.45 19.92
CA LYS A 15 6.07 3.82 19.63
C LYS A 15 5.18 4.69 18.74
N GLY A 16 5.12 6.00 19.01
CA GLY A 16 4.38 6.95 18.21
C GLY A 16 4.89 7.01 16.76
N ARG A 17 6.21 7.09 16.58
CA ARG A 17 6.85 7.10 15.27
C ARG A 17 6.59 5.80 14.50
N THR A 18 6.74 4.64 15.13
CA THR A 18 6.49 3.35 14.48
C THR A 18 5.04 3.22 14.02
N ARG A 19 4.06 3.61 14.86
CA ARG A 19 2.64 3.60 14.47
C ARG A 19 2.37 4.49 13.25
N ARG A 20 3.01 5.67 13.21
CA ARG A 20 2.86 6.60 12.10
C ARG A 20 3.44 6.06 10.80
N ILE A 21 4.64 5.48 10.83
CA ILE A 21 5.27 4.87 9.66
C ILE A 21 4.38 3.74 9.11
N VAL A 22 3.90 2.87 9.99
CA VAL A 22 2.99 1.77 9.61
C VAL A 22 1.70 2.30 8.98
N GLN A 23 1.13 3.39 9.53
CA GLN A 23 -0.06 4.01 8.97
C GLN A 23 0.20 4.58 7.57
N ILE A 24 1.29 5.33 7.39
CA ILE A 24 1.69 5.91 6.10
C ILE A 24 1.91 4.80 5.06
N ALA A 25 2.66 3.76 5.43
CA ALA A 25 2.93 2.64 4.53
C ALA A 25 1.64 1.92 4.11
N ARG A 26 0.69 1.74 5.05
CA ARG A 26 -0.62 1.16 4.75
C ARG A 26 -1.43 2.04 3.79
N GLU A 27 -1.48 3.34 4.04
CA GLU A 27 -2.17 4.30 3.16
C GLU A 27 -1.55 4.29 1.76
N GLU A 28 -0.22 4.21 1.68
CA GLU A 28 0.51 4.18 0.42
C GLU A 28 0.31 2.87 -0.35
N VAL A 29 0.30 1.72 0.33
CA VAL A 29 -0.03 0.42 -0.31
C VAL A 29 -1.44 0.45 -0.86
N GLN A 30 -2.41 0.93 -0.07
CA GLN A 30 -3.79 1.04 -0.52
C GLN A 30 -3.89 1.94 -1.75
N ARG A 31 -3.29 3.12 -1.71
CA ARG A 31 -3.27 4.08 -2.81
C ARG A 31 -2.59 3.49 -4.05
N SER A 32 -1.42 2.90 -3.89
CA SER A 32 -0.64 2.28 -4.97
C SER A 32 -1.44 1.19 -5.71
N ILE A 33 -2.14 0.33 -4.97
CA ILE A 33 -3.01 -0.69 -5.57
C ILE A 33 -4.20 -0.05 -6.28
N VAL A 34 -4.91 0.86 -5.61
CA VAL A 34 -6.22 1.35 -6.04
C VAL A 34 -6.14 2.45 -7.11
N GLU A 35 -5.18 3.35 -6.98
CA GLU A 35 -5.04 4.59 -7.75
C GLU A 35 -3.72 4.66 -8.52
N GLY A 36 -2.78 3.77 -8.20
CA GLY A 36 -1.42 3.83 -8.71
C GLY A 36 -0.51 4.66 -7.82
N SER A 37 0.79 4.59 -8.08
CA SER A 37 1.77 5.32 -7.31
C SER A 37 3.07 5.46 -8.08
N SER A 38 3.57 6.70 -8.17
CA SER A 38 4.88 7.01 -8.76
C SER A 38 6.04 6.42 -7.96
N ILE A 39 5.83 6.15 -6.65
CA ILE A 39 6.82 5.52 -5.77
C ILE A 39 7.07 4.07 -6.17
N THR A 40 5.98 3.37 -6.51
CA THR A 40 6.01 1.93 -6.82
C THR A 40 6.00 1.63 -8.32
N GLY A 41 5.70 2.63 -9.16
CA GLY A 41 5.40 2.45 -10.57
C GLY A 41 4.07 1.74 -10.85
N ALA A 42 3.26 1.46 -9.83
CA ALA A 42 1.98 0.80 -10.01
C ALA A 42 1.00 1.72 -10.77
N PRO A 43 0.30 1.21 -11.80
CA PRO A 43 -0.64 2.01 -12.57
C PRO A 43 -2.01 2.19 -11.89
N GLY A 44 -2.27 1.46 -10.79
CA GLY A 44 -3.57 1.40 -10.14
C GLY A 44 -4.56 0.46 -10.83
N GLN A 45 -5.69 0.22 -10.19
CA GLN A 45 -6.73 -0.67 -10.72
C GLN A 45 -7.60 0.05 -11.76
N PRO A 46 -7.98 -0.62 -12.87
CA PRO A 46 -8.79 -0.01 -13.91
C PRO A 46 -10.18 0.38 -13.40
N VAL A 47 -10.58 1.63 -13.66
CA VAL A 47 -11.83 2.24 -13.16
C VAL A 47 -13.09 1.65 -13.79
N GLN A 48 -12.96 1.05 -15.00
CA GLN A 48 -14.11 0.54 -15.76
C GLN A 48 -14.87 -0.59 -15.02
N PHE A 49 -14.21 -1.27 -14.08
CA PHE A 49 -14.81 -2.29 -13.22
C PHE A 49 -14.97 -1.82 -11.77
N GLY A 50 -15.30 -0.53 -11.52
CA GLY A 50 -15.25 0.18 -10.24
C GLY A 50 -15.60 -0.57 -8.94
N ALA A 51 -16.38 -1.66 -9.00
CA ALA A 51 -16.49 -2.66 -7.95
C ALA A 51 -15.12 -3.13 -7.41
N LEU A 52 -14.13 -3.41 -8.27
CA LEU A 52 -12.81 -3.87 -7.84
C LEU A 52 -12.02 -2.76 -7.13
N LYS A 53 -12.07 -1.53 -7.64
CA LYS A 53 -11.42 -0.36 -7.01
C LYS A 53 -11.96 -0.14 -5.58
N GLY A 54 -13.28 -0.17 -5.40
CA GLY A 54 -13.92 -0.02 -4.09
C GLY A 54 -13.87 -1.27 -3.19
N SER A 55 -13.45 -2.42 -3.72
CA SER A 55 -13.40 -3.68 -2.97
C SER A 55 -12.14 -3.86 -2.13
N TRP A 56 -11.09 -3.07 -2.36
CA TRP A 56 -9.87 -3.16 -1.58
C TRP A 56 -10.08 -2.59 -0.19
N VAL A 57 -10.09 -3.47 0.81
CA VAL A 57 -10.34 -3.11 2.20
C VAL A 57 -9.05 -3.33 3.01
N PRO A 58 -8.55 -2.29 3.69
CA PRO A 58 -7.49 -2.44 4.67
C PRO A 58 -8.06 -2.95 6.01
N ARG A 59 -7.45 -4.00 6.53
CA ARG A 59 -7.76 -4.62 7.82
C ARG A 59 -6.59 -4.48 8.77
N PHE A 60 -6.86 -4.01 9.98
CA PHE A 60 -5.91 -4.00 11.08
C PHE A 60 -5.80 -5.41 11.66
N LEU A 61 -4.58 -5.96 11.69
CA LEU A 61 -4.30 -7.27 12.27
C LEU A 61 -3.46 -7.16 13.56
N GLY A 62 -2.80 -6.03 13.77
CA GLY A 62 -2.05 -5.74 14.99
C GLY A 62 -1.25 -4.45 14.89
N PRO A 63 -0.58 -4.01 15.98
CA PRO A 63 0.06 -2.70 16.09
C PRO A 63 1.03 -2.34 14.96
N HIS A 64 1.62 -3.36 14.32
CA HIS A 64 2.57 -3.23 13.22
C HIS A 64 2.18 -4.07 12.00
N LEU A 65 0.93 -4.55 11.96
CA LEU A 65 0.46 -5.46 10.92
C LEU A 65 -0.88 -5.01 10.37
N TRP A 66 -0.86 -4.72 9.06
CA TRP A 66 -2.04 -4.43 8.26
C TRP A 66 -2.10 -5.37 7.09
N GLN A 67 -3.31 -5.62 6.62
CA GLN A 67 -3.57 -6.39 5.42
C GLN A 67 -4.50 -5.60 4.52
N THR A 68 -4.13 -5.41 3.26
CA THR A 68 -5.03 -4.90 2.22
C THR A 68 -5.49 -6.08 1.37
N SER A 69 -6.81 -6.29 1.28
CA SER A 69 -7.40 -7.44 0.60
C SER A 69 -8.71 -7.07 -0.10
N THR A 70 -9.15 -7.88 -1.06
CA THR A 70 -10.45 -7.73 -1.71
C THR A 70 -11.31 -8.98 -1.50
N PRO A 71 -12.62 -8.84 -1.21
CA PRO A 71 -13.56 -9.97 -1.16
C PRO A 71 -13.95 -10.47 -2.55
N LEU A 72 -13.60 -9.74 -3.61
CA LEU A 72 -13.87 -10.18 -4.97
C LEU A 72 -12.87 -11.26 -5.37
N ALA A 73 -13.32 -12.20 -6.20
CA ALA A 73 -12.43 -13.17 -6.82
C ALA A 73 -11.38 -12.42 -7.64
N TYR A 74 -10.17 -12.32 -7.09
CA TYR A 74 -9.06 -11.68 -7.78
C TYR A 74 -8.67 -12.55 -8.96
N GLY A 75 -8.79 -12.02 -10.18
CA GLY A 75 -8.43 -12.73 -11.40
C GLY A 75 -6.95 -12.54 -11.72
N PRO A 76 -6.06 -13.54 -11.50
CA PRO A 76 -4.63 -13.39 -11.80
C PRO A 76 -4.39 -13.12 -13.29
N VAL A 77 -5.30 -13.61 -14.14
CA VAL A 77 -5.41 -13.36 -15.59
C VAL A 77 -5.44 -11.86 -15.93
N ILE A 78 -6.13 -11.05 -15.13
CA ILE A 78 -6.24 -9.60 -15.33
C ILE A 78 -4.98 -8.90 -14.81
N GLU A 79 -4.47 -9.34 -13.66
CA GLU A 79 -3.23 -8.81 -13.09
C GLU A 79 -2.04 -9.09 -14.01
N ASP A 80 -2.01 -10.25 -14.64
CA ASP A 80 -0.91 -10.69 -15.51
C ASP A 80 -1.09 -10.37 -16.98
N LEU A 81 -2.22 -9.74 -17.33
CA LEU A 81 -2.55 -9.41 -18.70
C LEU A 81 -2.48 -10.64 -19.63
N ILE A 82 -2.87 -11.81 -19.13
CA ILE A 82 -2.88 -13.08 -19.89
C ILE A 82 -4.28 -13.69 -19.81
N GLY A 83 -5.02 -13.63 -20.92
CA GLY A 83 -6.32 -14.26 -21.10
C GLY A 83 -6.24 -15.71 -21.63
N ARG A 84 -7.41 -16.34 -21.78
CA ARG A 84 -7.56 -17.70 -22.33
C ARG A 84 -6.92 -17.88 -23.72
N PHE A 85 -6.76 -16.80 -24.48
CA PHE A 85 -6.24 -16.81 -25.85
C PHE A 85 -4.91 -16.07 -26.01
N GLY A 86 -4.19 -15.82 -24.91
CA GLY A 86 -2.92 -15.09 -24.92
C GLY A 86 -3.00 -13.73 -24.24
N ALA A 87 -2.03 -12.85 -24.55
CA ALA A 87 -1.93 -11.54 -23.91
C ALA A 87 -3.20 -10.68 -24.13
N ILE A 88 -3.67 -10.02 -23.08
CA ILE A 88 -4.79 -9.08 -23.13
C ILE A 88 -4.27 -7.66 -22.97
N THR A 89 -4.79 -6.74 -23.78
CA THR A 89 -4.51 -5.31 -23.63
C THR A 89 -5.69 -4.67 -22.92
N ILE A 90 -5.47 -4.13 -21.73
CA ILE A 90 -6.49 -3.34 -21.03
C ILE A 90 -6.48 -1.93 -21.64
N ARG A 91 -7.59 -1.52 -22.27
CA ARG A 91 -7.77 -0.16 -22.83
C ARG A 91 -8.19 0.87 -21.77
N SER A 92 -7.72 0.72 -20.53
CA SER A 92 -8.07 1.66 -19.47
C SER A 92 -7.13 2.87 -19.54
N VAL A 93 -7.72 4.07 -19.51
CA VAL A 93 -6.98 5.33 -19.47
C VAL A 93 -6.49 5.67 -18.06
N VAL A 94 -6.94 4.92 -17.05
CA VAL A 94 -6.86 5.31 -15.62
C VAL A 94 -6.47 4.12 -14.71
N GLY A 95 -5.81 3.09 -15.27
CA GLY A 95 -5.36 1.91 -14.52
C GLY A 95 -4.74 0.85 -15.41
N GLY A 96 -4.06 -0.14 -14.83
CA GLY A 96 -3.34 -1.18 -15.57
C GLY A 96 -3.24 -2.51 -14.82
N GLY A 97 -2.62 -3.50 -15.47
CA GLY A 97 -2.27 -4.76 -14.80
C GLY A 97 -1.13 -4.56 -13.80
N HIS A 98 -0.77 -5.64 -13.10
CA HIS A 98 0.38 -5.73 -12.20
C HIS A 98 0.37 -4.76 -11.00
N SER A 99 -0.74 -4.09 -10.70
CA SER A 99 -0.78 -3.09 -9.62
C SER A 99 -0.30 -3.67 -8.28
N VAL A 100 -0.80 -4.83 -7.87
CA VAL A 100 -0.41 -5.49 -6.61
C VAL A 100 1.04 -5.96 -6.67
N LYS A 101 1.44 -6.53 -7.81
CA LYS A 101 2.83 -7.00 -8.01
C LYS A 101 3.84 -5.85 -7.95
N LEU A 102 3.54 -4.73 -8.58
CA LEU A 102 4.38 -3.54 -8.62
C LEU A 102 4.38 -2.80 -7.27
N THR A 103 3.24 -2.70 -6.59
CA THR A 103 3.20 -2.22 -5.20
C THR A 103 4.12 -3.03 -4.30
N ARG A 104 4.07 -4.36 -4.42
CA ARG A 104 4.94 -5.26 -3.64
C ARG A 104 6.42 -5.11 -4.02
N ALA A 105 6.73 -4.99 -5.31
CA ALA A 105 8.09 -4.80 -5.78
C ALA A 105 8.67 -3.43 -5.35
N GLY A 106 7.83 -2.40 -5.30
CA GLY A 106 8.18 -1.05 -4.87
C GLY A 106 8.14 -0.82 -3.36
N TRP A 107 8.04 -1.88 -2.55
CA TRP A 107 7.91 -1.76 -1.09
C TRP A 107 9.03 -0.94 -0.45
N GLN A 108 10.28 -1.11 -0.90
CA GLN A 108 11.41 -0.32 -0.38
C GLN A 108 11.18 1.18 -0.56
N GLY A 109 10.64 1.61 -1.70
CA GLY A 109 10.33 3.02 -1.94
C GLY A 109 9.23 3.56 -1.02
N ILE A 110 8.29 2.70 -0.59
CA ILE A 110 7.26 3.05 0.40
C ILE A 110 7.90 3.24 1.78
N GLU A 111 8.82 2.34 2.18
CA GLU A 111 9.56 2.47 3.44
C GLU A 111 10.37 3.77 3.47
N ASP A 112 11.17 4.02 2.42
CA ASP A 112 12.01 5.22 2.31
C ASP A 112 11.15 6.49 2.35
N HIS A 113 10.00 6.50 1.68
CA HIS A 113 9.07 7.62 1.73
C HIS A 113 8.46 7.82 3.12
N GLY A 114 8.06 6.72 3.77
CA GLY A 114 7.51 6.74 5.12
C GLY A 114 8.51 7.28 6.14
N ASP A 115 9.78 6.90 6.03
CA ASP A 115 10.86 7.40 6.87
C ASP A 115 11.10 8.89 6.67
N LEU A 116 11.06 9.35 5.42
CA LEU A 116 11.23 10.76 5.08
C LEU A 116 10.08 11.60 5.65
N LEU A 117 8.83 11.14 5.53
CA LEU A 117 7.67 11.80 6.14
C LEU A 117 7.72 11.77 7.67
N ALA A 118 8.17 10.67 8.27
CA ALA A 118 8.34 10.58 9.71
C ALA A 118 9.46 11.48 10.24
N ALA A 119 10.51 11.74 9.45
CA ALA A 119 11.59 12.65 9.80
C ALA A 119 11.20 14.13 9.67
N VAL A 120 10.38 14.49 8.68
CA VAL A 120 9.94 15.88 8.45
C VAL A 120 8.84 16.29 9.42
N TYR A 121 7.94 15.37 9.78
CA TYR A 121 6.71 15.71 10.51
C TYR A 121 6.57 15.05 11.90
N GLY A 122 7.53 14.25 12.37
CA GLY A 122 7.47 13.50 13.65
C GLY A 122 8.55 13.89 14.66
#